data_AF-A0A0Q9JJC2-F1
#
_entry.id   AF-A0A0Q9JJC2-F1
#
_cell.length_a   1.000
_cell.length_b   1.000
_cell.length_c   1.000
_cell.angle_alpha   90.00
_cell.angle_beta   90.00
_cell.angle_gamma   90.00
#
_symmetry.space_group_name_H-M   'P 1'
#
loop_
_entity.id
_entity.type
_entity.pdbx_description
1 polymer ?
#
loop_
_entity_poly.entity_id
_entity_poly.type
_entity_poly.pdbx_seq_one_letter_code
_entity_poly.pdbx_strand_id
1 'polypeptide(L)'
;MLALGLTFALAPQPAAVTAPTADGAFTGDTQTLNVAADVAAPAVSHESYTSTTGPETLIASGTNEDWAKLVLIDGDFPVTEANITVMLRWMRQENGADNWWNRNNPLNNGYGSGGGSGLGSYDSLVTAAEYCAGALRHFDHYDGIEAALEAGDDADATARAIWASPWASSHYADGAHWSTRPAEIVQAPASAW
;
A
#
# COMPACT_ATOMS: atom_id res chain seq x y z
N MET A 1 -59.99 4.92 25.90
CA MET A 1 -58.81 4.14 25.47
C MET A 1 -58.40 4.66 24.10
N LEU A 2 -57.19 5.21 24.00
CA LEU A 2 -56.63 5.84 22.80
C LEU A 2 -55.77 4.77 22.10
N ALA A 3 -56.11 4.40 20.86
CA ALA A 3 -55.30 3.47 20.06
C ALA A 3 -54.52 4.26 19.00
N LEU A 4 -53.19 4.29 19.19
CA LEU A 4 -52.21 4.91 18.32
C LEU A 4 -51.85 3.91 17.21
N GLY A 5 -52.07 4.29 15.94
CA GLY A 5 -51.67 3.48 14.79
C GLY A 5 -50.18 3.64 14.48
N LEU A 6 -49.43 2.54 14.47
CA LEU A 6 -48.08 2.49 13.88
C LEU A 6 -48.20 2.05 12.42
N THR A 7 -47.79 2.92 11.49
CA THR A 7 -47.48 2.55 10.11
C THR A 7 -45.98 2.33 9.97
N PHE A 8 -45.57 1.11 9.64
CA PHE A 8 -44.21 0.82 9.18
C PHE A 8 -44.10 1.18 7.69
N ALA A 9 -43.14 2.04 7.32
CA ALA A 9 -42.74 2.25 5.94
C ALA A 9 -41.56 1.33 5.63
N LEU A 10 -41.74 0.41 4.66
CA LEU A 10 -40.64 -0.37 4.09
C LEU A 10 -39.93 0.48 3.04
N ALA A 11 -38.66 0.82 3.26
CA ALA A 11 -37.83 1.42 2.23
C ALA A 11 -37.40 0.36 1.20
N PRO A 12 -37.39 0.67 -0.11
CA PRO A 12 -36.94 -0.28 -1.12
C PRO A 12 -35.42 -0.48 -1.03
N GLN A 13 -35.00 -1.75 -1.04
CA GLN A 13 -33.59 -2.14 -1.06
C GLN A 13 -32.99 -1.84 -2.44
N PRO A 14 -31.81 -1.19 -2.55
CA PRO A 14 -31.16 -0.99 -3.84
C PRO A 14 -30.72 -2.34 -4.44
N ALA A 15 -30.86 -2.46 -5.75
CA ALA A 15 -30.49 -3.67 -6.49
C ALA A 15 -28.97 -3.92 -6.41
N ALA A 16 -28.57 -5.19 -6.28
CA ALA A 16 -27.18 -5.59 -6.35
C ALA A 16 -26.61 -5.27 -7.74
N VAL A 17 -25.49 -4.56 -7.79
CA VAL A 17 -24.80 -4.21 -9.04
C VAL A 17 -23.80 -5.31 -9.37
N THR A 18 -24.03 -6.05 -10.44
CA THR A 18 -23.06 -6.98 -11.01
C THR A 18 -21.98 -6.17 -11.73
N ALA A 19 -20.71 -6.35 -11.38
CA ALA A 19 -19.60 -5.69 -12.06
C ALA A 19 -19.48 -6.20 -13.52
N PRO A 20 -19.34 -5.32 -14.52
CA PRO A 20 -19.11 -5.76 -15.89
C PRO A 20 -17.65 -6.20 -16.04
N THR A 21 -17.44 -7.36 -16.67
CA THR A 21 -16.14 -7.81 -17.17
C THR A 21 -15.86 -7.04 -18.45
N ALA A 22 -14.76 -6.27 -18.50
CA ALA A 22 -14.37 -5.53 -19.69
C ALA A 22 -13.57 -6.44 -20.62
N ASP A 23 -14.22 -6.93 -21.67
CA ASP A 23 -13.54 -7.60 -22.79
C ASP A 23 -14.05 -6.97 -24.09
N GLY A 24 -13.32 -5.98 -24.61
CA GLY A 24 -13.68 -5.29 -25.84
C GLY A 24 -12.98 -3.94 -26.01
N ALA A 25 -12.30 -3.75 -27.14
CA ALA A 25 -11.75 -2.46 -27.54
C ALA A 25 -12.87 -1.43 -27.72
N PHE A 26 -12.74 -0.27 -27.08
CA PHE A 26 -13.69 0.85 -27.19
C PHE A 26 -13.73 1.39 -28.63
N THR A 27 -14.83 1.13 -29.32
CA THR A 27 -15.25 1.86 -30.52
C THR A 27 -16.55 2.58 -30.18
N GLY A 28 -16.46 3.64 -29.38
CA GLY A 28 -17.62 4.36 -28.86
C GLY A 28 -18.18 5.35 -29.88
N ASP A 29 -19.48 5.26 -30.16
CA ASP A 29 -20.25 6.28 -30.85
C ASP A 29 -20.24 7.60 -30.05
N THR A 30 -20.08 8.73 -30.77
CA THR A 30 -20.06 10.07 -30.19
C THR A 30 -21.35 10.36 -29.43
N GLN A 31 -21.26 10.51 -28.11
CA GLN A 31 -22.39 10.92 -27.28
C GLN A 31 -22.58 12.44 -27.40
N THR A 32 -23.78 12.88 -27.79
CA THR A 32 -24.11 14.31 -27.92
C THR A 32 -25.06 14.74 -26.81
N LEU A 33 -24.71 15.81 -26.10
CA LEU A 33 -25.52 16.43 -25.05
C LEU A 33 -25.90 17.85 -25.49
N ASN A 34 -27.20 18.15 -25.55
CA ASN A 34 -27.69 19.50 -25.79
C ASN A 34 -27.86 20.25 -24.45
N VAL A 35 -27.24 21.41 -24.34
CA VAL A 35 -27.31 22.28 -23.16
C VAL A 35 -28.03 23.59 -23.55
N ALA A 36 -28.81 24.15 -22.63
CA ALA A 36 -29.48 25.44 -22.81
C ALA A 36 -28.47 26.60 -22.91
N ALA A 37 -28.80 27.63 -23.69
CA ALA A 37 -27.88 28.71 -24.07
C ALA A 37 -27.41 29.61 -22.91
N ASP A 38 -28.04 29.50 -21.74
CA ASP A 38 -27.78 30.26 -20.52
C ASP A 38 -26.89 29.51 -19.51
N VAL A 39 -26.51 28.26 -19.79
CA VAL A 39 -25.59 27.49 -18.96
C VAL A 39 -24.16 27.81 -19.39
N ALA A 40 -23.37 28.37 -18.46
CA ALA A 40 -21.92 28.52 -18.67
C ALA A 40 -21.32 27.15 -18.98
N ALA A 41 -20.47 27.06 -20.01
CA ALA A 41 -19.85 25.80 -20.41
C ALA A 41 -19.18 25.17 -19.17
N PRO A 42 -19.54 23.93 -18.80
CA PRO A 42 -18.86 23.26 -17.71
C PRO A 42 -17.38 23.18 -18.07
N ALA A 43 -16.51 23.58 -17.14
CA ALA A 43 -15.09 23.32 -17.29
C ALA A 43 -14.93 21.80 -17.37
N VAL A 44 -14.59 21.30 -18.55
CA VAL A 44 -14.25 19.90 -18.72
C VAL A 44 -12.91 19.72 -18.03
N SER A 45 -12.93 19.22 -16.80
CA SER A 45 -11.73 18.68 -16.18
C SER A 45 -11.35 17.44 -16.97
N HIS A 46 -10.31 17.54 -17.80
CA HIS A 46 -9.56 16.37 -18.23
C HIS A 46 -8.77 15.86 -17.03
N GLU A 47 -9.45 15.20 -16.10
CA GLU A 47 -8.75 14.31 -15.18
C GLU A 47 -8.28 13.13 -16.02
N SER A 48 -7.00 13.19 -16.38
CA SER A 48 -6.30 12.09 -17.00
C SER A 48 -6.26 10.95 -15.98
N TYR A 49 -7.25 10.05 -16.02
CA TYR A 49 -7.15 8.79 -15.30
C TYR A 49 -6.18 7.91 -16.09
N THR A 50 -4.87 8.11 -15.85
CA THR A 50 -3.84 7.21 -16.38
C THR A 50 -3.97 5.90 -15.61
N SER A 51 -4.76 4.97 -16.14
CA SER A 51 -4.73 3.58 -15.71
C SER A 51 -3.43 2.97 -16.24
N THR A 52 -2.29 3.29 -15.61
CA THR A 52 -1.00 2.59 -15.75
C THR A 52 -0.11 2.90 -14.54
N THR A 53 -0.53 2.48 -13.35
CA THR A 53 0.37 2.29 -12.21
C THR A 53 0.34 0.81 -11.82
N GLY A 54 0.56 -0.05 -12.81
CA GLY A 54 0.75 -1.48 -12.55
C GLY A 54 2.09 -1.72 -11.86
N PRO A 55 2.26 -2.87 -11.18
CA PRO A 55 3.55 -3.29 -10.61
C PRO A 55 4.73 -3.14 -11.58
N GLU A 56 4.51 -3.31 -12.88
CA GLU A 56 5.53 -3.22 -13.92
C GLU A 56 6.16 -1.82 -14.04
N THR A 57 5.39 -0.75 -13.79
CA THR A 57 5.93 0.61 -13.82
C THR A 57 6.77 0.90 -12.58
N LEU A 58 6.38 0.36 -11.43
CA LEU A 58 7.15 0.42 -10.18
C LEU A 58 8.48 -0.34 -10.33
N ILE A 59 8.44 -1.55 -10.92
CA ILE A 59 9.63 -2.35 -11.22
C ILE A 59 10.57 -1.62 -12.20
N ALA A 60 10.02 -1.00 -13.24
CA ALA A 60 10.81 -0.27 -14.23
C ALA A 60 11.53 0.97 -13.65
N SER A 61 10.92 1.66 -12.68
CA SER A 61 11.54 2.77 -11.94
C SER A 61 12.58 2.25 -10.93
N GLY A 62 12.24 1.19 -10.20
CA GLY A 62 13.19 0.36 -9.47
C GLY A 62 13.79 0.97 -8.21
N THR A 63 13.06 1.87 -7.54
CA THR A 63 13.50 2.54 -6.30
C THR A 63 13.01 1.84 -5.03
N ASN A 64 13.57 2.20 -3.87
CA ASN A 64 13.03 1.81 -2.57
C ASN A 64 11.59 2.30 -2.37
N GLU A 65 11.23 3.48 -2.89
CA GLU A 65 9.86 3.96 -2.84
C GLU A 65 8.93 3.05 -3.65
N ASP A 66 9.37 2.61 -4.81
CA ASP A 66 8.62 1.68 -5.65
C ASP A 66 8.43 0.32 -4.98
N TRP A 67 9.47 -0.19 -4.32
CA TRP A 67 9.39 -1.41 -3.53
C TRP A 67 8.43 -1.27 -2.34
N ALA A 68 8.46 -0.14 -1.62
CA ALA A 68 7.51 0.13 -0.56
C ALA A 68 6.06 0.14 -1.07
N LYS A 69 5.82 0.74 -2.24
CA LYS A 69 4.49 0.72 -2.89
C LYS A 69 4.06 -0.69 -3.26
N LEU A 70 4.95 -1.53 -3.78
CA LEU A 70 4.64 -2.94 -4.07
C LEU A 70 4.18 -3.69 -2.82
N VAL A 71 4.90 -3.58 -1.70
CA VAL A 71 4.49 -4.22 -0.43
C VAL A 71 3.11 -3.76 0.02
N LEU A 72 2.82 -2.46 -0.08
CA LEU A 72 1.52 -1.91 0.30
C LEU A 72 0.41 -2.43 -0.62
N ILE A 73 0.65 -2.49 -1.93
CA ILE A 73 -0.30 -3.02 -2.91
C ILE A 73 -0.54 -4.52 -2.69
N ASP A 74 0.52 -5.32 -2.59
CA ASP A 74 0.43 -6.78 -2.39
C ASP A 74 -0.21 -7.14 -1.05
N GLY A 75 -0.04 -6.27 -0.05
CA GLY A 75 -0.64 -6.40 1.27
C GLY A 75 -2.05 -5.83 1.38
N ASP A 76 -2.62 -5.24 0.32
CA ASP A 76 -3.90 -4.52 0.33
C ASP A 76 -3.97 -3.42 1.43
N PHE A 77 -2.84 -2.75 1.65
CA PHE A 77 -2.75 -1.60 2.55
C PHE A 77 -2.94 -0.28 1.77
N PRO A 78 -3.46 0.77 2.41
CA PRO A 78 -3.49 2.11 1.81
C PRO A 78 -2.10 2.59 1.36
N VAL A 79 -1.98 2.98 0.08
CA VAL A 79 -0.75 3.58 -0.47
C VAL A 79 -0.73 5.09 -0.16
N THR A 80 -0.47 5.43 1.10
CA THR A 80 -0.44 6.82 1.59
C THR A 80 0.99 7.31 1.79
N GLU A 81 1.18 8.63 1.85
CA GLU A 81 2.49 9.22 2.19
C GLU A 81 3.01 8.74 3.55
N ALA A 82 2.12 8.53 4.53
CA ALA A 82 2.49 8.03 5.86
C ALA A 82 3.06 6.60 5.80
N ASN A 83 2.37 5.70 5.11
CA ASN A 83 2.81 4.32 4.94
C ASN A 83 4.10 4.21 4.13
N ILE A 84 4.20 4.97 3.03
CA ILE A 84 5.44 5.03 2.24
C ILE A 84 6.59 5.55 3.10
N THR A 85 6.37 6.61 3.88
CA THR A 85 7.38 7.21 4.75
C THR A 85 7.92 6.24 5.80
N VAL A 86 7.04 5.49 6.49
CA VAL A 86 7.50 4.53 7.50
C VAL A 86 8.24 3.35 6.88
N MET A 87 7.78 2.83 5.74
CA MET A 87 8.44 1.75 5.00
C MET A 87 9.86 2.14 4.58
N LEU A 88 10.03 3.36 4.04
CA LEU A 88 11.34 3.90 3.67
C LEU A 88 12.27 4.07 4.88
N ARG A 89 11.74 4.57 6.01
CA ARG A 89 12.51 4.70 7.27
C ARG A 89 12.92 3.33 7.81
N TRP A 90 12.04 2.33 7.70
CA TRP A 90 12.30 0.96 8.15
C TRP A 90 13.40 0.30 7.31
N MET A 91 13.32 0.35 5.97
CA MET A 91 14.37 -0.17 5.09
C MET A 91 15.74 0.43 5.38
N ARG A 92 15.79 1.76 5.58
CA ARG A 92 17.04 2.44 5.95
C ARG A 92 17.57 1.93 7.30
N GLN A 93 16.70 1.66 8.25
CA GLN A 93 17.10 1.18 9.57
C GLN A 93 17.66 -0.25 9.51
N GLU A 94 17.12 -1.09 8.62
CA GLU A 94 17.52 -2.50 8.49
C GLU A 94 18.80 -2.69 7.68
N ASN A 95 18.93 -2.01 6.54
CA ASN A 95 19.99 -2.28 5.57
C ASN A 95 20.82 -1.03 5.18
N GLY A 96 20.44 0.16 5.65
CA GLY A 96 20.99 1.43 5.16
C GLY A 96 20.31 1.92 3.88
N ALA A 97 20.43 3.22 3.58
CA ALA A 97 19.78 3.82 2.41
C ALA A 97 20.43 3.42 1.08
N ASP A 98 21.75 3.27 1.05
CA ASP A 98 22.57 3.00 -0.14
C ASP A 98 22.71 1.51 -0.48
N ASN A 99 22.16 0.63 0.35
CA ASN A 99 22.19 -0.82 0.17
C ASN A 99 20.88 -1.49 0.62
N TRP A 100 19.76 -0.78 0.49
CA TRP A 100 18.45 -1.23 0.98
C TRP A 100 17.99 -2.57 0.36
N TRP A 101 18.48 -2.92 -0.83
CA TRP A 101 18.17 -4.17 -1.55
C TRP A 101 19.05 -5.35 -1.14
N ASN A 102 19.85 -5.25 -0.08
CA ASN A 102 20.76 -6.30 0.35
C ASN A 102 20.05 -7.66 0.47
N ARG A 103 20.58 -8.69 -0.21
CA ARG A 103 19.97 -10.04 -0.30
C ARG A 103 18.53 -10.08 -0.86
N ASN A 104 18.11 -9.02 -1.53
CA ASN A 104 16.71 -8.76 -1.87
C ASN A 104 15.78 -8.87 -0.65
N ASN A 105 16.21 -8.53 0.56
CA ASN A 105 15.38 -8.63 1.77
C ASN A 105 15.38 -7.31 2.55
N PRO A 106 14.66 -6.29 2.06
CA PRO A 106 14.80 -4.93 2.57
C PRO A 106 14.40 -4.72 4.02
N LEU A 107 13.51 -5.55 4.57
CA LEU A 107 13.02 -5.45 5.96
C LEU A 107 13.48 -6.59 6.88
N ASN A 108 14.36 -7.49 6.42
CA ASN A 108 14.84 -8.62 7.21
C ASN A 108 13.72 -9.47 7.88
N ASN A 109 12.58 -9.69 7.20
CA ASN A 109 11.46 -10.46 7.79
C ASN A 109 11.71 -11.99 7.77
N GLY A 110 12.46 -12.50 6.78
CA GLY A 110 12.83 -13.92 6.67
C GLY A 110 11.69 -14.91 6.34
N TYR A 111 10.48 -14.43 6.03
CA TYR A 111 9.31 -15.26 5.75
C TYR A 111 9.42 -15.95 4.39
N GLY A 112 9.38 -17.29 4.35
CA GLY A 112 9.52 -18.04 3.09
C GLY A 112 10.94 -18.12 2.52
N SER A 113 11.92 -17.40 3.08
CA SER A 113 13.32 -17.37 2.59
C SER A 113 14.30 -18.29 3.36
N GLY A 114 13.81 -19.32 4.06
CA GLY A 114 14.62 -20.41 4.63
C GLY A 114 15.63 -20.01 5.73
N GLY A 115 15.70 -18.72 6.10
CA GLY A 115 16.75 -18.18 6.96
C GLY A 115 16.49 -18.24 8.46
N GLY A 116 15.25 -18.46 8.91
CA GLY A 116 14.87 -18.62 10.33
C GLY A 116 15.17 -17.44 11.28
N SER A 117 15.98 -16.46 10.87
CA SER A 117 16.50 -15.37 11.69
C SER A 117 16.41 -14.01 10.99
N GLY A 118 15.47 -13.82 10.06
CA GLY A 118 15.32 -12.58 9.29
C GLY A 118 16.36 -12.37 8.18
N LEU A 119 17.45 -13.14 8.16
CA LEU A 119 18.58 -12.99 7.22
C LEU A 119 18.46 -13.78 5.91
N GLY A 120 17.28 -14.36 5.64
CA GLY A 120 17.02 -15.05 4.38
C GLY A 120 17.21 -14.13 3.17
N SER A 121 17.34 -14.74 1.99
CA SER A 121 17.42 -14.04 0.71
C SER A 121 16.23 -14.43 -0.16
N TYR A 122 15.81 -13.53 -1.03
CA TYR A 122 14.82 -13.81 -2.07
C TYR A 122 15.48 -13.73 -3.45
N ASP A 123 14.90 -14.41 -4.43
CA ASP A 123 15.41 -14.42 -5.80
C ASP A 123 15.27 -13.04 -6.46
N SER A 124 14.25 -12.27 -6.09
CA SER A 124 14.04 -10.90 -6.56
C SER A 124 13.36 -10.00 -5.53
N LEU A 125 13.45 -8.70 -5.74
CA LEU A 125 12.74 -7.68 -4.95
C LEU A 125 11.22 -7.78 -5.10
N VAL A 126 10.73 -8.23 -6.26
CA VAL A 126 9.28 -8.51 -6.46
C VAL A 126 8.84 -9.63 -5.53
N THR A 127 9.55 -10.76 -5.54
CA THR A 127 9.29 -11.89 -4.64
C THR A 127 9.36 -11.45 -3.17
N ALA A 128 10.36 -10.63 -2.84
CA ALA A 128 10.53 -10.11 -1.49
C ALA A 128 9.37 -9.21 -1.05
N ALA A 129 8.77 -8.44 -1.96
CA ALA A 129 7.63 -7.59 -1.64
C ALA A 129 6.40 -8.44 -1.28
N GLU A 130 6.11 -9.46 -2.09
CA GLU A 130 5.01 -10.41 -1.85
C GLU A 130 5.16 -11.13 -0.50
N TYR A 131 6.35 -11.66 -0.20
CA TYR A 131 6.60 -12.31 1.08
C TYR A 131 6.57 -11.31 2.24
N CYS A 132 7.02 -10.06 2.04
CA CYS A 132 6.91 -9.04 3.07
C CYS A 132 5.45 -8.70 3.41
N ALA A 133 4.63 -8.48 2.38
CA ALA A 133 3.20 -8.26 2.53
C ALA A 133 2.52 -9.46 3.23
N GLY A 134 2.82 -10.68 2.76
CA GLY A 134 2.32 -11.91 3.37
C GLY A 134 2.73 -12.06 4.83
N ALA A 135 3.97 -11.73 5.19
CA ALA A 135 4.43 -11.78 6.58
C ALA A 135 3.63 -10.83 7.48
N LEU A 136 3.46 -9.56 7.04
CA LEU A 136 2.71 -8.53 7.76
C LEU A 136 1.26 -8.94 8.04
N ARG A 137 0.65 -9.71 7.13
CA ARG A 137 -0.72 -10.22 7.26
C ARG A 137 -0.82 -11.56 8.01
N HIS A 138 0.25 -12.34 8.05
CA HIS A 138 0.19 -13.74 8.51
C HIS A 138 0.55 -13.92 9.99
N PHE A 139 1.48 -13.12 10.51
CA PHE A 139 2.03 -13.35 11.84
C PHE A 139 1.45 -12.40 12.88
N ASP A 140 0.92 -12.97 13.97
CA ASP A 140 0.34 -12.23 15.11
C ASP A 140 1.30 -11.20 15.74
N HIS A 141 2.62 -11.40 15.63
CA HIS A 141 3.60 -10.44 16.14
C HIS A 141 3.70 -9.16 15.30
N TYR A 142 3.00 -9.08 14.17
CA TYR A 142 2.86 -7.89 13.34
C TYR A 142 1.49 -7.21 13.44
N ASP A 143 0.52 -7.73 14.22
CA ASP A 143 -0.85 -7.17 14.33
C ASP A 143 -0.88 -5.65 14.56
N GLY A 144 0.00 -5.15 15.43
CA GLY A 144 0.08 -3.71 15.71
C GLY A 144 0.59 -2.90 14.52
N ILE A 145 1.50 -3.48 13.72
CA ILE A 145 2.03 -2.87 12.50
C ILE A 145 0.96 -2.91 11.42
N GLU A 146 0.30 -4.06 11.24
CA GLU A 146 -0.81 -4.25 10.30
C GLU A 146 -1.91 -3.21 10.56
N ALA A 147 -2.39 -3.10 11.79
CA ALA A 147 -3.43 -2.12 12.16
C ALA A 147 -3.02 -0.67 11.90
N ALA A 148 -1.74 -0.32 12.10
CA ALA A 148 -1.23 1.01 11.84
C ALA A 148 -1.07 1.30 10.34
N LEU A 149 -0.67 0.30 9.54
CA LEU A 149 -0.64 0.39 8.08
C LEU A 149 -2.05 0.50 7.50
N GLU A 150 -3.03 -0.22 8.04
CA GLU A 150 -4.45 -0.12 7.67
C GLU A 150 -5.03 1.28 7.94
N ALA A 151 -4.66 1.91 9.06
CA ALA A 151 -5.03 3.30 9.34
C ALA A 151 -4.39 4.26 8.33
N GLY A 152 -3.10 4.06 8.03
CA GLY A 152 -2.40 4.73 6.94
C GLY A 152 -2.24 6.24 7.09
N ASP A 153 -2.36 6.79 8.30
CA ASP A 153 -2.46 8.23 8.55
C ASP A 153 -1.30 8.82 9.38
N ASP A 154 -0.55 8.01 10.14
CA ASP A 154 0.57 8.45 10.97
C ASP A 154 1.79 7.51 10.86
N ALA A 155 2.81 7.95 10.14
CA ALA A 155 4.08 7.23 9.99
C ALA A 155 4.79 6.98 11.32
N ASP A 156 4.66 7.90 12.29
CA ASP A 156 5.29 7.78 13.59
C ASP A 156 4.49 6.81 14.48
N ALA A 157 3.17 6.67 14.30
CA ALA A 157 2.38 5.62 14.93
C ALA A 157 2.80 4.24 14.44
N THR A 158 2.93 4.06 13.13
CA THR A 158 3.40 2.79 12.56
C THR A 158 4.83 2.48 13.00
N ALA A 159 5.71 3.48 13.09
CA ALA A 159 7.06 3.30 13.63
C ALA A 159 7.03 2.82 15.09
N ARG A 160 6.19 3.40 15.94
CA ARG A 160 6.00 2.94 17.34
C ARG A 160 5.52 1.48 17.40
N ALA A 161 4.60 1.09 16.51
CA ALA A 161 4.14 -0.29 16.42
C ALA A 161 5.26 -1.25 16.01
N ILE A 162 6.14 -0.84 15.08
CA ILE A 162 7.34 -1.59 14.69
C ILE A 162 8.24 -1.82 15.91
N TRP A 163 8.56 -0.77 16.68
CA TRP A 163 9.49 -0.90 17.82
C TRP A 163 8.94 -1.76 18.95
N ALA A 164 7.63 -1.69 19.17
CA ALA A 164 6.93 -2.46 20.19
C ALA A 164 6.68 -3.92 19.76
N SER A 165 6.84 -4.25 18.48
CA SER A 165 6.57 -5.60 17.96
C SER A 165 7.53 -6.65 18.57
N PRO A 166 7.04 -7.87 18.86
CA PRO A 166 7.91 -8.97 19.27
C PRO A 166 9.00 -9.29 18.24
N TRP A 167 8.74 -9.08 16.94
CA TRP A 167 9.73 -9.25 15.88
C TRP A 167 10.95 -8.37 16.11
N ALA A 168 10.76 -7.09 16.46
CA ALA A 168 11.86 -6.16 16.65
C ALA A 168 12.75 -6.55 17.85
N SER A 169 12.26 -7.35 18.81
CA SER A 169 13.03 -7.81 19.98
C SER A 169 13.81 -6.68 20.68
N SER A 170 13.21 -5.48 20.74
CA SER A 170 13.81 -4.24 21.27
C SER A 170 15.05 -3.72 20.53
N HIS A 171 15.33 -4.15 19.29
CA HIS A 171 16.46 -3.70 18.46
C HIS A 171 16.52 -2.16 18.30
N TYR A 172 15.36 -1.50 18.30
CA TYR A 172 15.27 -0.03 18.17
C TYR A 172 15.28 0.73 19.50
N ALA A 173 15.43 0.04 20.65
CA ALA A 173 15.45 0.62 21.99
C ALA A 173 14.29 1.61 22.24
N ASP A 174 13.05 1.13 22.02
CA ASP A 174 11.82 1.93 22.11
C ASP A 174 11.85 3.23 21.27
N GLY A 175 12.51 3.17 20.12
CA GLY A 175 12.65 4.27 19.18
C GLY A 175 13.88 5.15 19.38
N ALA A 176 14.66 4.94 20.46
CA ALA A 176 15.88 5.72 20.69
C ALA A 176 16.93 5.54 19.57
N HIS A 177 16.89 4.42 18.84
CA HIS A 177 17.77 4.16 17.69
C HIS A 177 17.09 4.39 16.33
N TRP A 178 15.86 4.90 16.31
CA TRP A 178 15.12 5.14 15.09
C TRP A 178 15.27 6.59 14.60
N SER A 179 15.57 6.77 13.32
CA SER A 179 15.61 8.11 12.73
C SER A 179 14.30 8.48 12.05
N THR A 180 13.74 9.65 12.39
CA THR A 180 12.59 10.23 11.67
C THR A 180 13.00 11.12 10.49
N ARG A 181 14.31 11.26 10.23
CA ARG A 181 14.80 11.98 9.05
C ARG A 181 14.18 11.37 7.78
N PRO A 182 13.88 12.17 6.75
CA PRO A 182 13.54 11.65 5.44
C PRO A 182 14.58 10.62 4.98
N ALA A 183 14.12 9.51 4.44
CA ALA A 183 14.99 8.54 3.80
C ALA A 183 15.25 8.98 2.35
N GLU A 184 16.45 8.72 1.86
CA GLU A 184 16.80 9.00 0.47
C GLU A 184 16.08 8.01 -0.46
N ILE A 185 15.66 8.49 -1.63
CA ILE A 185 15.11 7.63 -2.67
C ILE A 185 16.26 7.14 -3.54
N VAL A 186 16.48 5.84 -3.54
CA VAL A 186 17.65 5.21 -4.17
C VAL A 186 17.19 4.06 -5.06
N GLN A 187 17.67 4.06 -6.31
CA GLN A 187 17.42 3.00 -7.26
C GLN A 187 18.30 1.77 -6.96
N ALA A 188 17.70 0.58 -6.96
CA ALA A 188 18.44 -0.68 -6.91
C ALA A 188 18.95 -1.08 -8.31
N PRO A 189 20.01 -1.90 -8.41
CA PRO A 189 20.44 -2.46 -9.69
C PRO A 189 19.32 -3.24 -10.38
N ALA A 190 19.24 -3.16 -11.71
CA ALA A 190 18.23 -3.87 -12.49
C ALA A 190 18.23 -5.39 -12.27
N SER A 191 19.37 -5.98 -11.89
CA SER A 191 19.49 -7.41 -11.58
C SER A 191 18.86 -7.83 -10.25
N ALA A 192 18.41 -6.89 -9.41
CA ALA A 192 17.74 -7.19 -8.15
C ALA A 192 16.22 -7.38 -8.31
N TRP A 193 15.67 -6.94 -9.45
CA TRP A 193 14.23 -6.92 -9.73
C TRP A 193 13.75 -8.18 -10.46
#